data_AF-A0A968DLQ9-F1
#
_entry.id   AF-A0A968DLQ9-F1
#
_cell.length_a   1.000
_cell.length_b   1.000
_cell.length_c   1.000
_cell.angle_alpha   90.00
_cell.angle_beta   90.00
_cell.angle_gamma   90.00
#
_symmetry.space_group_name_H-M   'P 1'
#
loop_
_entity.id
_entity.type
_entity.pdbx_description
1 polymer ?
#
loop_
_entity_poly.entity_id
_entity_poly.type
_entity_poly.pdbx_seq_one_letter_code
_entity_poly.pdbx_strand_id
1 'polypeptide(L)' 'MKKSNWLLLLTSILIVSLAACGGSAEENQLAEELHIYNWSEYIDPEVYEAFEAEYGVRVIEDTFSSNEELLAKLQ' A
#
# COMPACT_ATOMS: atom_id res chain seq x y z
N MET A 1 -42.06 29.13 -7.23
CA MET A 1 -41.50 27.77 -7.06
C MET A 1 -42.02 27.22 -5.75
N LYS A 2 -42.75 26.10 -5.78
CA LYS A 2 -43.53 25.61 -4.63
C LYS A 2 -42.58 24.98 -3.60
N LYS A 3 -42.77 25.28 -2.31
CA LYS A 3 -42.08 24.74 -1.11
C LYS A 3 -41.72 23.24 -1.15
N SER A 4 -42.46 22.43 -1.90
CA SER A 4 -42.16 21.01 -2.18
C SER A 4 -40.88 20.79 -3.01
N ASN A 5 -40.56 21.66 -3.98
CA ASN A 5 -39.32 21.58 -4.76
C ASN A 5 -38.08 21.94 -3.92
N TRP A 6 -38.24 22.79 -2.90
CA TRP A 6 -37.15 23.17 -2.00
C TRP A 6 -36.77 21.99 -1.07
N LEU A 7 -37.77 21.24 -0.61
CA LEU A 7 -37.57 20.07 0.22
C LEU A 7 -36.85 18.93 -0.54
N LEU A 8 -37.22 18.72 -1.81
CA LEU A 8 -36.59 17.71 -2.68
C LEU A 8 -35.12 18.03 -3.03
N LEU A 9 -34.79 19.32 -3.19
CA LEU A 9 -33.42 19.77 -3.41
C LEU A 9 -32.53 19.58 -2.17
N LEU A 10 -33.06 19.85 -0.97
CA LEU A 10 -32.35 19.64 0.29
C LEU A 10 -32.08 18.16 0.58
N THR A 11 -33.03 17.28 0.29
CA THR A 11 -32.81 15.83 0.44
C THR A 11 -31.79 15.28 -0.57
N SER A 12 -31.76 15.82 -1.79
CA SER A 12 -30.76 15.45 -2.80
C SER A 12 -29.34 15.87 -2.38
N ILE A 13 -29.18 17.05 -1.77
CA ILE A 13 -27.88 17.55 -1.30
C ILE A 13 -27.34 16.71 -0.14
N LEU A 14 -28.23 16.27 0.77
CA LEU A 14 -27.85 15.43 1.90
C LEU A 14 -27.35 14.04 1.46
N ILE A 15 -27.92 13.46 0.41
CA ILE A 15 -27.48 12.13 -0.11
C ILE A 15 -26.09 12.22 -0.76
N VAL A 16 -25.79 13.33 -1.44
CA VAL A 16 -24.47 13.57 -2.08
C VAL A 16 -23.37 13.79 -1.03
N SER A 17 -23.68 14.46 0.09
CA SER A 17 -22.71 14.67 1.17
C SER A 17 -22.39 13.41 1.96
N LEU A 18 -23.30 12.44 2.07
CA LEU A 18 -23.00 11.13 2.68
C LEU A 18 -22.12 10.24 1.77
N ALA A 19 -22.23 10.35 0.44
CA ALA A 19 -21.37 9.60 -0.49
C ALA A 19 -19.92 10.15 -0.53
N ALA A 20 -19.71 11.42 -0.20
CA ALA A 20 -18.40 12.06 -0.19
C ALA A 20 -17.59 11.81 1.11
N CYS A 21 -18.21 11.27 2.16
CA CYS A 21 -17.53 10.87 3.41
C CYS A 21 -17.18 9.38 3.46
N GLY A 22 -17.53 8.61 2.43
CA GLY A 22 -16.98 7.28 2.21
C GLY A 22 -15.55 7.44 1.71
N GLY A 23 -14.62 7.73 2.63
CA GLY A 23 -13.20 7.68 2.34
C GLY A 23 -12.95 6.39 1.57
N SER A 24 -12.39 6.52 0.37
CA SER A 24 -11.90 5.39 -0.40
C SER A 24 -11.14 4.52 0.57
N ALA A 25 -11.67 3.32 0.84
CA ALA A 25 -10.88 2.29 1.46
C ALA A 25 -9.70 2.12 0.51
N GLU A 26 -8.55 2.72 0.86
CA GLU A 26 -7.28 2.31 0.29
C GLU A 26 -7.21 0.84 0.65
N GLU A 27 -7.57 0.01 -0.33
CA GLU A 27 -7.18 -1.37 -0.35
C GLU A 27 -5.68 -1.34 -0.06
N ASN A 28 -5.25 -2.00 1.03
CA ASN A 28 -3.86 -2.13 1.42
C ASN A 28 -3.14 -2.91 0.32
N GLN A 29 -2.84 -2.22 -0.79
CA GLN A 29 -2.06 -2.75 -1.89
C GLN A 29 -0.61 -2.65 -1.45
N LEU A 30 0.09 -3.77 -1.53
CA LEU A 30 1.51 -3.80 -1.29
C LEU A 30 2.22 -2.92 -2.33
N ALA A 31 3.39 -2.39 -1.96
CA ALA A 31 4.24 -1.71 -2.91
C ALA A 31 4.67 -2.68 -4.02
N GLU A 32 4.89 -2.17 -5.24
CA GLU A 32 5.36 -2.96 -6.38
C GLU A 32 6.69 -3.69 -6.09
N GLU A 33 7.53 -3.09 -5.25
CA GLU A 33 8.85 -3.62 -4.90
C GLU A 33 9.04 -3.67 -3.38
N LEU A 34 9.59 -4.79 -2.90
CA LEU A 34 10.05 -4.99 -1.54
C LEU A 34 11.58 -5.13 -1.53
N HIS A 35 12.25 -4.15 -0.94
CA HIS A 35 13.71 -4.14 -0.79
C HIS A 35 14.10 -4.70 0.58
N ILE A 36 14.92 -5.76 0.58
CA ILE A 36 15.39 -6.47 1.77
C ILE A 36 16.88 -6.24 1.93
N TYR A 37 17.28 -5.69 3.08
CA TYR A 37 18.68 -5.48 3.45
C TYR A 37 19.05 -6.50 4.53
N ASN A 38 19.91 -7.47 4.20
CA ASN A 38 20.19 -8.60 5.08
C ASN A 38 21.64 -9.11 4.96
N TRP A 39 21.98 -10.20 5.63
CA TRP A 39 23.23 -10.94 5.41
C TRP A 39 23.02 -12.11 4.45
N SER A 40 24.10 -12.53 3.78
CA SER A 40 24.08 -13.67 2.87
C SER A 40 23.61 -14.95 3.56
N GLU A 41 22.84 -15.76 2.81
CA GLU A 41 22.39 -17.12 3.20
C GLU A 41 21.41 -17.17 4.40
N TYR A 42 20.74 -16.07 4.72
CA TYR A 42 19.74 -16.05 5.81
C TYR A 42 18.36 -16.52 5.37
N ILE A 43 17.97 -16.26 4.12
CA ILE A 43 16.67 -16.59 3.56
C ILE A 43 16.88 -17.47 2.33
N ASP A 44 16.11 -18.55 2.25
CA ASP A 44 16.11 -19.44 1.10
C ASP A 44 15.49 -18.69 -0.12
N PRO A 45 16.14 -18.69 -1.30
CA PRO A 45 15.59 -18.10 -2.50
C PRO A 45 14.16 -18.56 -2.84
N GLU A 46 13.79 -19.79 -2.50
CA GLU A 46 12.42 -20.32 -2.71
C GLU A 46 11.35 -19.52 -1.94
N VAL A 47 11.72 -18.91 -0.80
CA VAL A 47 10.82 -18.05 -0.02
C VAL A 47 10.50 -16.76 -0.78
N TYR A 48 11.49 -16.19 -1.46
CA TYR A 48 11.26 -15.00 -2.28
C TYR A 48 10.34 -15.34 -3.46
N GLU A 49 10.62 -16.41 -4.19
CA GLU A 49 9.78 -16.84 -5.31
C GLU A 49 8.32 -17.10 -4.88
N ALA A 50 8.11 -17.77 -3.75
CA ALA A 50 6.78 -18.01 -3.22
C ALA A 50 6.07 -16.70 -2.82
N PHE A 51 6.79 -15.77 -2.20
CA PHE A 51 6.24 -14.47 -1.80
C PHE A 51 5.87 -13.60 -3.01
N GLU A 52 6.74 -13.53 -4.02
CA GLU A 52 6.44 -12.80 -5.26
C GLU A 52 5.19 -13.37 -5.96
N ALA A 53 5.06 -14.70 -6.01
CA ALA A 53 3.92 -15.37 -6.64
C ALA A 53 2.60 -15.17 -5.88
N GLU A 54 2.63 -15.16 -4.54
CA GLU A 54 1.43 -15.00 -3.71
C GLU A 54 0.94 -13.55 -3.69
N TYR A 55 1.86 -12.59 -3.62
CA TYR A 55 1.56 -11.19 -3.34
C TYR A 55 1.69 -10.27 -4.55
N GLY A 56 2.25 -10.74 -5.67
CA GLY A 56 2.41 -9.94 -6.89
C GLY A 56 3.38 -8.77 -6.74
N VAL A 57 4.39 -8.93 -5.89
CA VAL A 57 5.42 -7.93 -5.58
C VAL A 57 6.79 -8.45 -5.99
N ARG A 58 7.70 -7.55 -6.38
CA ARG A 58 9.08 -7.91 -6.72
C ARG A 58 9.98 -7.77 -5.49
N VAL A 59 10.67 -8.83 -5.10
CA VAL A 59 11.63 -8.83 -4.01
C VAL A 59 13.03 -8.54 -4.53
N ILE A 60 13.71 -7.58 -3.91
CA ILE A 60 15.09 -7.22 -4.22
C ILE A 60 15.89 -7.36 -2.93
N GLU A 61 16.84 -8.28 -2.92
CA GLU A 61 17.74 -8.47 -1.78
C GLU A 61 19.10 -7.81 -2.05
N ASP A 62 19.53 -7.02 -1.08
CA ASP A 62 20.90 -6.54 -0.94
C ASP A 62 21.51 -7.20 0.29
N THR A 63 22.60 -7.95 0.08
CA THR A 63 23.32 -8.59 1.19
C THR A 63 24.54 -7.78 1.62
N PHE A 64 24.84 -7.84 2.91
CA PHE A 64 25.97 -7.15 3.53
C PHE A 64 26.83 -8.14 4.31
N SER A 65 28.14 -7.86 4.37
CA SER A 65 29.09 -8.67 5.13
C SER A 65 29.30 -8.17 6.57
N SER A 66 29.00 -6.89 6.83
CA SER A 66 29.10 -6.30 8.17
C SER A 66 28.11 -5.14 8.39
N ASN A 67 27.93 -4.77 9.66
CA ASN A 67 27.12 -3.61 10.02
C ASN A 67 27.72 -2.30 9.49
N GLU A 68 29.04 -2.19 9.44
CA GLU A 68 29.73 -1.01 8.91
C GLU A 68 29.47 -0.83 7.41
N GLU A 69 29.44 -1.92 6.65
CA GLU A 69 29.11 -1.89 5.22
C GLU A 69 27.66 -1.45 4.99
N LEU A 70 26.71 -2.04 5.74
CA LEU A 70 25.31 -1.64 5.72
C LEU A 70 25.15 -0.15 6.07
N LEU A 71 25.79 0.29 7.16
CA LEU A 71 25.73 1.67 7.63
C LEU A 71 26.28 2.64 6.57
N ALA A 72 27.40 2.28 5.93
CA ALA A 72 28.01 3.10 4.89
C ALA A 72 27.12 3.27 3.64
N LYS A 73 26.26 2.29 3.31
CA LYS A 73 25.32 2.39 2.19
C LYS A 73 24.08 3.23 2.52
N LEU A 74 23.66 3.27 3.79
CA LEU A 74 22.46 3.97 4.23
C LEU A 74 22.68 5.44 4.63
N GLN A 75 23.94 5.86 4.86
CA GLN A 75 24.30 7.21 5.29
C GLN A 75 24.48 8.20 4.13
#